data_AF-A0AA49X8X2-F1
#
_entry.id   AF-A0AA49X8X2-F1
#
_cell.length_a   1.000
_cell.length_b   1.000
_cell.length_c   1.000
_cell.angle_alpha   90.00
_cell.angle_beta   90.00
_cell.angle_gamma   90.00
#
_symmetry.space_group_name_H-M   'P 1'
#
loop_
_entity.id
_entity.type
_entity.pdbx_description
1 polymer ?
#
loop_
_entity_poly.entity_id
_entity_poly.type
_entity_poly.pdbx_seq_one_letter_code
_entity_poly.pdbx_strand_id
1 'polypeptide(L)'
;IDIALWKFETNKYYFTIIDAPGHRDFIKNMITGTSQADAAVLVIATPTGEFEAGIAKNGQTREHALLAYTLGVKQMIVALNKMDDKSVNWGQARYDEIVKEVSSFVKKIGYNPEKIPFVPISGWHGDNMLEKSSNLPWYKGPTLLEALDSVTEPKRPTEKPLRIPLQDVYKIGGIGTVPVGRVETGILKPGMNVTFSPANMTTEVKSVEMHHVALPEAVPGDNVGFNVKNLSVKDIRRGMVAGDAKNDPPQETEDFNAQVIILNHPGQIHAGYAPVLDCHTAHIACKFAELVSKVDRRS
;
A
#
# COMPACT_ATOMS: atom_id res chain seq x y z
N ILE A 1 -0.44 -1.12 -17.87
CA ILE A 1 -0.64 -2.34 -17.05
C ILE A 1 -1.23 -1.86 -15.74
N ASP A 2 -2.52 -2.12 -15.55
CA ASP A 2 -3.25 -1.73 -14.34
C ASP A 2 -3.10 -2.79 -13.26
N ILE A 3 -3.46 -2.41 -12.03
CA ILE A 3 -3.50 -3.32 -10.88
C ILE A 3 -4.57 -4.37 -11.12
N ALA A 4 -4.21 -5.65 -11.02
CA ALA A 4 -5.20 -6.73 -11.03
C ALA A 4 -5.67 -7.02 -9.61
N LEU A 5 -7.00 -7.07 -9.42
CA LEU A 5 -7.64 -7.42 -8.15
C LEU A 5 -8.15 -8.86 -8.22
N TRP A 6 -7.51 -9.76 -7.46
CA TRP A 6 -7.92 -11.17 -7.36
C TRP A 6 -8.27 -11.49 -5.92
N LYS A 7 -9.29 -12.32 -5.70
CA LYS A 7 -9.72 -12.71 -4.35
C LYS A 7 -9.43 -14.19 -4.12
N PHE A 8 -8.94 -14.51 -2.93
CA PHE A 8 -8.86 -15.88 -2.46
C PHE A 8 -9.09 -15.94 -0.96
N GLU A 9 -9.47 -17.11 -0.49
CA GLU A 9 -9.84 -17.35 0.90
C GLU A 9 -8.86 -18.33 1.52
N THR A 10 -8.56 -18.09 2.78
CA THR A 10 -7.80 -18.99 3.64
C THR A 10 -8.70 -19.41 4.80
N ASN A 11 -8.18 -20.26 5.68
CA ASN A 11 -8.94 -20.66 6.87
C ASN A 11 -9.22 -19.48 7.82
N LYS A 12 -8.46 -18.39 7.72
CA LYS A 12 -8.50 -17.27 8.67
C LYS A 12 -8.94 -15.95 8.06
N TYR A 13 -8.58 -15.68 6.80
CA TYR A 13 -8.73 -14.39 6.16
C TYR A 13 -9.27 -14.47 4.72
N TYR A 14 -10.00 -13.43 4.34
CA TYR A 14 -10.30 -13.11 2.95
C TYR A 14 -9.22 -12.18 2.41
N PHE A 15 -8.45 -12.65 1.43
CA PHE A 15 -7.40 -11.85 0.82
C PHE A 15 -7.86 -11.26 -0.51
N THR A 16 -7.52 -9.99 -0.73
CA THR A 16 -7.54 -9.37 -2.05
C THR A 16 -6.09 -9.12 -2.46
N ILE A 17 -5.67 -9.76 -3.55
CA ILE A 17 -4.37 -9.56 -4.17
C ILE A 17 -4.42 -8.28 -4.98
N ILE A 18 -3.44 -7.42 -4.74
CA ILE A 18 -3.15 -6.22 -5.52
C ILE A 18 -1.85 -6.51 -6.25
N ASP A 19 -1.92 -6.94 -7.51
CA ASP A 19 -0.70 -7.19 -8.29
C ASP A 19 -0.12 -5.87 -8.79
N ALA A 20 1.07 -5.52 -8.29
CA ALA A 20 1.73 -4.26 -8.57
C ALA A 20 2.78 -4.45 -9.70
N PRO A 21 2.73 -3.64 -10.77
CA PRO A 21 3.64 -3.79 -11.89
C PRO A 21 5.10 -3.50 -11.48
N GLY A 22 6.00 -4.40 -11.83
CA GLY A 22 7.41 -4.32 -11.48
C GLY A 22 8.27 -3.50 -12.45
N HIS A 23 7.72 -2.57 -13.24
CA HIS A 23 8.53 -1.71 -14.13
C HIS A 23 8.64 -0.30 -13.54
N ARG A 24 9.79 0.37 -13.74
CA ARG A 24 10.03 1.73 -13.23
C ARG A 24 8.97 2.74 -13.69
N ASP A 25 8.47 2.56 -14.92
CA ASP A 25 7.46 3.45 -15.49
C ASP A 25 6.06 3.30 -14.84
N PHE A 26 5.86 2.29 -13.99
CA PHE A 26 4.58 2.01 -13.32
C PHE A 26 4.62 2.18 -11.80
N ILE A 27 5.62 2.90 -11.26
CA ILE A 27 5.71 3.20 -9.82
C ILE A 27 4.43 3.87 -9.31
N LYS A 28 3.79 4.74 -10.11
CA LYS A 28 2.50 5.35 -9.74
C LYS A 28 1.42 4.31 -9.41
N ASN A 29 1.34 3.23 -10.19
CA ASN A 29 0.36 2.16 -9.99
C ASN A 29 0.72 1.33 -8.76
N MET A 30 2.03 1.13 -8.51
CA MET A 30 2.51 0.48 -7.29
C MET A 30 2.15 1.31 -6.05
N ILE A 31 2.30 2.63 -6.06
CA ILE A 31 1.94 3.53 -4.95
C ILE A 31 0.45 3.41 -4.62
N THR A 32 -0.42 3.53 -5.62
CA THR A 32 -1.88 3.45 -5.40
C THR A 32 -2.34 2.09 -4.90
N GLY A 33 -1.68 1.00 -5.31
CA GLY A 33 -1.99 -0.34 -4.82
C GLY A 33 -1.48 -0.56 -3.40
N THR A 34 -0.23 -0.17 -3.15
CA THR A 34 0.45 -0.38 -1.86
C THR A 34 -0.16 0.47 -0.75
N SER A 35 -0.71 1.66 -1.06
CA SER A 35 -1.43 2.48 -0.08
C SER A 35 -2.68 1.81 0.47
N GLN A 36 -3.20 0.78 -0.20
CA GLN A 36 -4.37 0.02 0.24
C GLN A 36 -4.02 -1.30 0.93
N ALA A 37 -2.74 -1.69 0.94
CA ALA A 37 -2.29 -2.99 1.38
C ALA A 37 -2.02 -3.04 2.90
N ASP A 38 -2.49 -4.11 3.56
CA ASP A 38 -2.24 -4.34 4.99
C ASP A 38 -0.92 -5.11 5.23
N ALA A 39 -0.50 -5.90 4.24
CA ALA A 39 0.76 -6.63 4.22
C ALA A 39 1.31 -6.70 2.79
N ALA A 40 2.63 -6.85 2.65
CA ALA A 40 3.30 -6.96 1.35
C ALA A 40 3.97 -8.33 1.19
N VAL A 41 3.87 -8.92 -0.01
CA VAL A 41 4.68 -10.07 -0.42
C VAL A 41 5.78 -9.57 -1.36
N LEU A 42 7.03 -9.59 -0.90
CA LEU A 42 8.19 -9.22 -1.68
C LEU A 42 8.75 -10.47 -2.37
N VAL A 43 8.50 -10.60 -3.66
CA VAL A 43 9.03 -11.72 -4.46
C VAL A 43 10.44 -11.38 -4.94
N ILE A 44 11.39 -12.28 -4.69
CA ILE A 44 12.80 -12.14 -5.06
C ILE A 44 13.23 -13.37 -5.85
N ALA A 45 13.82 -13.16 -7.03
CA ALA A 45 14.41 -14.24 -7.80
C ALA A 45 15.71 -14.72 -7.15
N THR A 46 15.87 -16.04 -7.00
CA THR A 46 17.07 -16.67 -6.42
C THR A 46 18.21 -17.02 -7.39
N PRO A 47 18.01 -17.17 -8.72
CA PRO A 47 19.08 -17.46 -9.67
C PRO A 47 20.22 -16.45 -9.63
N THR A 48 21.43 -16.94 -9.89
CA THR A 48 22.62 -16.10 -9.99
C THR A 48 22.49 -15.11 -11.15
N GLY A 49 22.78 -13.85 -10.91
CA GLY A 49 22.62 -12.73 -11.84
C GLY A 49 21.28 -12.01 -11.67
N GLU A 50 20.17 -12.74 -11.52
CA GLU A 50 18.85 -12.14 -11.31
C GLU A 50 18.72 -11.51 -9.92
N PHE A 51 19.17 -12.22 -8.88
CA PHE A 51 19.17 -11.72 -7.52
C PHE A 51 20.01 -10.44 -7.38
N GLU A 52 21.24 -10.48 -7.90
CA GLU A 52 22.19 -9.38 -7.84
C GLU A 52 21.68 -8.15 -8.62
N ALA A 53 21.01 -8.36 -9.76
CA ALA A 53 20.37 -7.30 -10.52
C ALA A 53 19.19 -6.67 -9.76
N GLY A 54 18.36 -7.48 -9.10
CA GLY A 54 17.21 -7.02 -8.31
C GLY A 54 17.60 -6.23 -7.07
N ILE A 55 18.70 -6.61 -6.42
CA ILE A 55 19.23 -5.94 -5.22
C ILE A 55 20.27 -4.85 -5.55
N ALA A 56 20.65 -4.66 -6.81
CA ALA A 56 21.59 -3.61 -7.21
C ALA A 56 21.08 -2.19 -6.82
N LYS A 57 21.95 -1.18 -6.90
CA LYS A 57 21.57 0.23 -6.65
C LYS A 57 20.40 0.69 -7.54
N ASN A 58 20.34 0.14 -8.75
CA ASN A 58 19.30 0.40 -9.74
C ASN A 58 18.20 -0.68 -9.74
N GLY A 59 18.27 -1.66 -8.84
CA GLY A 59 17.34 -2.77 -8.75
C GLY A 59 16.03 -2.37 -8.07
N GLN A 60 14.93 -2.94 -8.56
CA GLN A 60 13.57 -2.56 -8.16
C GLN A 60 13.13 -3.19 -6.85
N THR A 61 13.71 -4.33 -6.46
CA THR A 61 13.42 -4.98 -5.18
C THR A 61 13.68 -4.02 -4.03
N ARG A 62 14.74 -3.21 -4.14
CA ARG A 62 15.06 -2.21 -3.11
C ARG A 62 14.06 -1.05 -3.06
N GLU A 63 13.66 -0.58 -4.23
CA GLU A 63 12.72 0.52 -4.37
C GLU A 63 11.34 0.13 -3.86
N HIS A 64 10.84 -1.05 -4.23
CA HIS A 64 9.54 -1.55 -3.77
C HIS A 64 9.49 -1.76 -2.26
N ALA A 65 10.52 -2.36 -1.66
CA ALA A 65 10.54 -2.57 -0.21
C ALA A 65 10.57 -1.24 0.56
N LEU A 66 11.28 -0.23 0.05
CA LEU A 66 11.31 1.10 0.64
C LEU A 66 9.96 1.82 0.50
N LEU A 67 9.34 1.74 -0.67
CA LEU A 67 8.02 2.32 -0.93
C LEU A 67 6.95 1.67 -0.04
N ALA A 68 6.94 0.35 0.09
CA ALA A 68 6.02 -0.37 0.97
C ALA A 68 6.12 0.10 2.42
N TYR A 69 7.35 0.24 2.94
CA TYR A 69 7.56 0.75 4.30
C TYR A 69 7.08 2.19 4.47
N THR A 70 7.40 3.05 3.48
CA THR A 70 7.04 4.47 3.50
C THR A 70 5.52 4.67 3.44
N LEU A 71 4.82 3.80 2.71
CA LEU A 71 3.35 3.80 2.60
C LEU A 71 2.65 3.13 3.79
N GLY A 72 3.40 2.73 4.82
CA GLY A 72 2.84 2.23 6.08
C GLY A 72 2.63 0.72 6.15
N VAL A 73 3.07 -0.04 5.14
CA VAL A 73 2.99 -1.50 5.14
C VAL A 73 4.09 -2.08 6.01
N LYS A 74 3.77 -2.28 7.30
CA LYS A 74 4.74 -2.71 8.33
C LYS A 74 4.95 -4.23 8.40
N GLN A 75 4.10 -5.01 7.73
CA GLN A 75 4.20 -6.47 7.67
C GLN A 75 4.60 -6.90 6.27
N MET A 76 5.67 -7.67 6.18
CA MET A 76 6.24 -8.14 4.92
C MET A 76 6.54 -9.63 5.00
N ILE A 77 6.26 -10.33 3.91
CA ILE A 77 6.66 -11.72 3.66
C ILE A 77 7.63 -11.68 2.49
N VAL A 78 8.76 -12.38 2.59
CA VAL A 78 9.73 -12.47 1.49
C VAL A 78 9.61 -13.85 0.85
N ALA A 79 9.21 -13.88 -0.42
CA ALA A 79 9.09 -15.09 -1.21
C ALA A 79 10.31 -15.23 -2.13
N LEU A 80 11.18 -16.20 -1.84
CA LEU A 80 12.38 -16.49 -2.61
C LEU A 80 12.03 -17.46 -3.73
N ASN A 81 11.76 -16.91 -4.91
CA ASN A 81 11.20 -17.61 -6.06
C ASN A 81 12.27 -18.14 -7.02
N LYS A 82 11.89 -19.14 -7.83
CA LYS A 82 12.74 -19.87 -8.79
C LYS A 82 13.81 -20.74 -8.12
N MET A 83 13.52 -21.35 -6.97
CA MET A 83 14.42 -22.30 -6.31
C MET A 83 14.71 -23.56 -7.15
N ASP A 84 13.86 -23.85 -8.13
CA ASP A 84 13.99 -24.93 -9.12
C ASP A 84 15.05 -24.66 -10.20
N ASP A 85 15.50 -23.41 -10.35
CA ASP A 85 16.47 -23.07 -11.38
C ASP A 85 17.77 -23.85 -11.22
N LYS A 86 18.38 -24.26 -12.33
CA LYS A 86 19.59 -25.10 -12.33
C LYS A 86 20.77 -24.46 -11.59
N SER A 87 20.85 -23.13 -11.53
CA SER A 87 21.90 -22.41 -10.80
C SER A 87 21.74 -22.49 -9.28
N VAL A 88 20.51 -22.73 -8.80
CA VAL A 88 20.17 -22.78 -7.36
C VAL A 88 19.98 -24.23 -6.92
N ASN A 89 19.29 -25.03 -7.72
CA ASN A 89 19.01 -26.45 -7.54
C ASN A 89 18.54 -26.78 -6.11
N TRP A 90 17.56 -26.03 -5.61
CA TRP A 90 17.00 -26.17 -4.26
C TRP A 90 18.04 -26.04 -3.12
N GLY A 91 19.18 -25.39 -3.39
CA GLY A 91 20.33 -25.33 -2.50
C GLY A 91 20.09 -24.42 -1.29
N GLN A 92 20.27 -24.98 -0.09
CA GLN A 92 20.19 -24.24 1.17
C GLN A 92 21.23 -23.11 1.26
N ALA A 93 22.44 -23.32 0.75
CA ALA A 93 23.51 -22.33 0.83
C ALA A 93 23.13 -21.00 0.13
N ARG A 94 22.48 -21.09 -1.04
CA ARG A 94 22.00 -19.92 -1.78
C ARG A 94 20.84 -19.24 -1.05
N TYR A 95 19.93 -20.02 -0.47
CA TYR A 95 18.87 -19.48 0.38
C TYR A 95 19.44 -18.69 1.55
N ASP A 96 20.39 -19.26 2.31
CA ASP A 96 20.98 -18.62 3.49
C ASP A 96 21.76 -17.33 3.13
N GLU A 97 22.45 -17.32 1.99
CA GLU A 97 23.10 -16.14 1.43
C GLU A 97 22.10 -15.02 1.17
N ILE A 98 21.03 -15.31 0.43
CA ILE A 98 20.00 -14.35 0.07
C ILE A 98 19.29 -13.82 1.33
N VAL A 99 18.91 -14.71 2.26
CA VAL A 99 18.27 -14.32 3.52
C VAL A 99 19.14 -13.34 4.29
N LYS A 100 20.46 -13.60 4.38
CA LYS A 100 21.39 -12.71 5.08
C LYS A 100 21.47 -11.34 4.43
N GLU A 101 21.59 -11.28 3.11
CA GLU A 101 21.70 -10.00 2.38
C GLU A 101 20.39 -9.21 2.44
N VAL A 102 19.26 -9.86 2.17
CA VAL A 102 17.93 -9.23 2.21
C VAL A 102 17.60 -8.78 3.64
N SER A 103 17.93 -9.57 4.67
CA SER A 103 17.75 -9.18 6.07
C SER A 103 18.52 -7.90 6.42
N SER A 104 19.77 -7.77 5.98
CA SER A 104 20.57 -6.55 6.16
C SER A 104 19.95 -5.35 5.45
N PHE A 105 19.38 -5.59 4.26
CA PHE A 105 18.73 -4.56 3.47
C PHE A 105 17.41 -4.08 4.09
N VAL A 106 16.48 -4.97 4.42
CA VAL A 106 15.18 -4.60 5.01
C VAL A 106 15.33 -3.98 6.40
N LYS A 107 16.36 -4.38 7.16
CA LYS A 107 16.73 -3.73 8.42
C LYS A 107 17.13 -2.26 8.23
N LYS A 108 17.83 -1.93 7.13
CA LYS A 108 18.19 -0.53 6.79
C LYS A 108 17.00 0.30 6.34
N ILE A 109 15.94 -0.33 5.85
CA ILE A 109 14.68 0.37 5.52
C ILE A 109 13.91 0.72 6.80
N GLY A 110 13.94 -0.16 7.80
CA GLY A 110 13.24 0.01 9.07
C GLY A 110 12.35 -1.17 9.46
N TYR A 111 12.33 -2.25 8.68
CA TYR A 111 11.68 -3.50 9.06
C TYR A 111 12.49 -4.24 10.14
N ASN A 112 11.81 -5.04 10.96
CA ASN A 112 12.47 -6.02 11.81
C ASN A 112 12.59 -7.37 11.06
N PRO A 113 13.81 -7.81 10.64
CA PRO A 113 13.99 -9.05 9.89
C PRO A 113 13.52 -10.30 10.65
N GLU A 114 13.54 -10.29 11.97
CA GLU A 114 13.11 -11.43 12.79
C GLU A 114 11.60 -11.71 12.68
N LYS A 115 10.82 -10.70 12.29
CA LYS A 115 9.36 -10.80 12.10
C LYS A 115 8.98 -11.09 10.64
N ILE A 116 9.95 -11.13 9.72
CA ILE A 116 9.72 -11.36 8.30
C ILE A 116 9.93 -12.84 8.01
N PRO A 117 8.90 -13.59 7.60
CA PRO A 117 9.09 -14.94 7.10
C PRO A 117 9.76 -14.89 5.72
N PHE A 118 10.83 -15.67 5.58
CA PHE A 118 11.50 -15.93 4.31
C PHE A 118 11.09 -17.32 3.83
N VAL A 119 10.35 -17.38 2.73
CA VAL A 119 9.78 -18.62 2.21
C VAL A 119 10.44 -18.96 0.87
N PRO A 120 11.22 -20.06 0.77
CA PRO A 120 11.71 -20.56 -0.52
C PRO A 120 10.57 -21.21 -1.27
N ILE A 121 10.31 -20.76 -2.49
CA ILE A 121 9.22 -21.23 -3.35
C ILE A 121 9.69 -21.49 -4.79
N SER A 122 8.88 -22.24 -5.53
CA SER A 122 8.84 -22.18 -6.99
C SER A 122 7.43 -21.85 -7.44
N GLY A 123 7.23 -20.65 -7.98
CA GLY A 123 5.92 -20.28 -8.55
C GLY A 123 5.55 -21.10 -9.78
N TRP A 124 6.53 -21.70 -10.47
CA TRP A 124 6.29 -22.52 -11.66
C TRP A 124 5.87 -23.96 -11.30
N HIS A 125 6.58 -24.57 -10.35
CA HIS A 125 6.31 -25.95 -9.92
C HIS A 125 5.31 -26.05 -8.75
N GLY A 126 5.02 -24.94 -8.07
CA GLY A 126 4.10 -24.89 -6.94
C GLY A 126 4.74 -25.24 -5.59
N ASP A 127 6.04 -25.50 -5.54
CA ASP A 127 6.77 -25.88 -4.32
C ASP A 127 6.63 -24.82 -3.23
N ASN A 128 6.27 -25.26 -2.01
CA ASN A 128 6.09 -24.43 -0.82
C ASN A 128 5.03 -23.32 -0.95
N MET A 129 4.17 -23.36 -1.97
CA MET A 129 3.07 -22.40 -2.13
C MET A 129 1.92 -22.72 -1.15
N LEU A 130 1.36 -23.93 -1.27
CA LEU A 130 0.27 -24.43 -0.43
C LEU A 130 0.77 -25.52 0.53
N GLU A 131 1.49 -26.50 -0.03
CA GLU A 131 2.02 -27.66 0.67
C GLU A 131 3.54 -27.61 0.76
N LYS A 132 4.11 -28.30 1.76
CA LYS A 132 5.57 -28.39 1.92
C LYS A 132 6.18 -29.22 0.80
N SER A 133 7.21 -28.68 0.17
CA SER A 133 7.95 -29.33 -0.89
C SER A 133 8.84 -30.45 -0.37
N SER A 134 8.84 -31.59 -1.07
CA SER A 134 9.82 -32.67 -0.87
C SER A 134 11.22 -32.31 -1.37
N ASN A 135 11.35 -31.32 -2.27
CA ASN A 135 12.62 -30.84 -2.80
C ASN A 135 13.39 -29.95 -1.80
N LEU A 136 12.71 -29.47 -0.75
CA LEU A 136 13.26 -28.58 0.27
C LEU A 136 13.24 -29.23 1.67
N PRO A 137 13.82 -30.43 1.88
CA PRO A 137 13.71 -31.14 3.15
C PRO A 137 14.40 -30.43 4.31
N TRP A 138 15.36 -29.56 4.01
CA TRP A 138 16.11 -28.74 4.96
C TRP A 138 15.29 -27.55 5.49
N TYR A 139 14.30 -27.07 4.73
CA TYR A 139 13.47 -25.94 5.15
C TYR A 139 12.39 -26.39 6.12
N LYS A 140 12.41 -25.84 7.34
CA LYS A 140 11.45 -26.17 8.41
C LYS A 140 10.43 -25.06 8.69
N GLY A 141 10.48 -23.97 7.93
CA GLY A 141 9.56 -22.84 8.07
C GLY A 141 8.17 -23.11 7.49
N PRO A 142 7.32 -22.07 7.46
CA PRO A 142 5.97 -22.15 6.92
C PRO A 142 5.95 -22.18 5.38
N THR A 143 4.90 -22.72 4.78
CA THR A 143 4.57 -22.49 3.35
C THR A 143 4.15 -21.04 3.12
N LEU A 144 4.03 -20.61 1.86
CA LEU A 144 3.60 -19.25 1.55
C LEU A 144 2.19 -18.97 2.09
N LEU A 145 1.27 -19.94 1.96
CA LEU A 145 -0.08 -19.84 2.52
C LEU A 145 -0.06 -19.73 4.05
N GLU A 146 0.73 -20.56 4.74
CA GLU A 146 0.88 -20.50 6.20
C GLU A 146 1.49 -19.17 6.65
N ALA A 147 2.44 -18.62 5.88
CA ALA A 147 3.02 -17.31 6.14
C ALA A 147 1.99 -16.18 5.98
N LEU A 148 1.12 -16.26 4.99
CA LEU A 148 0.01 -15.31 4.81
C LEU A 148 -0.98 -15.38 5.98
N ASP A 149 -1.33 -16.57 6.45
CA ASP A 149 -2.21 -16.76 7.62
C ASP A 149 -1.60 -16.29 8.95
N SER A 150 -0.26 -16.22 9.01
CA SER A 150 0.47 -15.70 10.16
C SER A 150 0.45 -14.17 10.27
N VAL A 151 0.03 -13.47 9.22
CA VAL A 151 -0.11 -12.00 9.23
C VAL A 151 -1.10 -11.60 10.32
N THR A 152 -0.75 -10.56 11.06
CA THR A 152 -1.63 -10.00 12.08
C THR A 152 -2.57 -8.98 11.45
N GLU A 153 -3.85 -9.03 11.80
CA GLU A 153 -4.79 -8.01 11.33
C GLU A 153 -4.36 -6.65 11.89
N PRO A 154 -4.19 -5.61 11.04
CA PRO A 154 -3.87 -4.29 11.53
C PRO A 154 -5.01 -3.75 12.40
N LYS A 155 -4.69 -3.06 13.51
CA LYS A 155 -5.72 -2.38 14.30
C LYS A 155 -6.34 -1.28 13.43
N ARG A 156 -7.56 -1.53 12.94
CA ARG A 156 -8.32 -0.55 12.16
C ARG A 156 -8.55 0.71 13.02
N PRO A 157 -8.17 1.90 12.53
CA PRO A 157 -8.20 3.14 13.32
C PRO A 157 -9.62 3.72 13.43
N THR A 158 -10.55 2.97 14.03
CA THR A 158 -11.96 3.36 14.23
C THR A 158 -12.12 4.51 15.23
N GLU A 159 -11.21 4.61 16.20
CA GLU A 159 -11.22 5.65 17.25
C GLU A 159 -10.68 7.00 16.75
N LYS A 160 -10.07 7.05 15.57
CA LYS A 160 -9.54 8.30 14.98
C LYS A 160 -10.66 9.07 14.26
N PRO A 161 -10.49 10.39 14.04
CA PRO A 161 -11.40 11.18 13.20
C PRO A 161 -11.62 10.56 11.81
N LEU A 162 -12.80 10.78 11.24
CA LEU A 162 -13.15 10.23 9.93
C LEU A 162 -12.28 10.85 8.82
N ARG A 163 -11.64 10.01 7.99
CA ARG A 163 -10.95 10.44 6.77
C ARG A 163 -11.24 9.46 5.63
N ILE A 164 -11.82 9.98 4.55
CA ILE A 164 -12.11 9.25 3.32
C ILE A 164 -11.56 10.06 2.14
N PRO A 165 -10.36 9.72 1.63
CA PRO A 165 -9.88 10.26 0.37
C PRO A 165 -10.77 9.78 -0.79
N LEU A 166 -11.30 10.73 -1.56
CA LEU A 166 -12.17 10.43 -2.69
C LEU A 166 -11.35 9.87 -3.85
N GLN A 167 -11.75 8.69 -4.32
CA GLN A 167 -11.23 8.05 -5.52
C GLN A 167 -11.95 8.57 -6.76
N ASP A 168 -13.28 8.61 -6.73
CA ASP A 168 -14.13 9.08 -7.84
C ASP A 168 -15.45 9.66 -7.32
N VAL A 169 -16.17 10.37 -8.19
CA VAL A 169 -17.48 10.94 -7.88
C VAL A 169 -18.43 10.69 -9.05
N TYR A 170 -19.56 10.04 -8.77
CA TYR A 170 -20.57 9.70 -9.77
C TYR A 170 -21.87 10.47 -9.57
N LYS A 171 -22.59 10.69 -10.69
CA LYS A 171 -23.99 11.12 -10.67
C LYS A 171 -24.87 9.92 -11.00
N ILE A 172 -25.71 9.50 -10.06
CA ILE A 172 -26.64 8.40 -10.26
C ILE A 172 -28.06 8.95 -10.36
N GLY A 173 -28.75 8.63 -11.46
CA GLY A 173 -30.14 9.05 -11.68
C GLY A 173 -31.05 8.59 -10.54
N GLY A 174 -31.85 9.49 -9.98
CA GLY A 174 -32.75 9.20 -8.86
C GLY A 174 -32.11 9.20 -7.46
N ILE A 175 -30.80 8.97 -7.36
CA ILE A 175 -30.07 8.94 -6.08
C ILE A 175 -29.41 10.29 -5.78
N GLY A 176 -28.72 10.87 -6.77
CA GLY A 176 -27.97 12.11 -6.63
C GLY A 176 -26.47 11.92 -6.87
N THR A 177 -25.66 12.59 -6.06
CA THR A 177 -24.20 12.58 -6.14
C THR A 177 -23.65 11.54 -5.16
N VAL A 178 -22.80 10.65 -5.66
CA VAL A 178 -22.21 9.55 -4.88
C VAL A 178 -20.69 9.59 -5.02
N PRO A 179 -19.96 10.09 -4.01
CA PRO A 179 -18.53 9.96 -3.91
C PRO A 179 -18.16 8.53 -3.54
N VAL A 180 -17.02 8.07 -4.02
CA VAL A 180 -16.47 6.75 -3.76
C VAL A 180 -15.07 6.90 -3.16
N GLY A 181 -14.78 6.14 -2.12
CA GLY A 181 -13.47 6.14 -1.48
C GLY A 181 -13.31 5.02 -0.46
N ARG A 182 -12.07 4.82 -0.02
CA ARG A 182 -11.74 3.92 1.09
C ARG A 182 -11.79 4.69 2.40
N VAL A 183 -12.43 4.14 3.41
CA VAL A 183 -12.36 4.71 4.76
C VAL A 183 -10.96 4.44 5.31
N GLU A 184 -10.16 5.47 5.56
CA GLU A 184 -8.80 5.30 6.08
C GLU A 184 -8.78 5.35 7.61
N THR A 185 -9.59 6.23 8.19
CA THR A 185 -9.76 6.37 9.64
C THR A 185 -11.19 6.73 10.01
N GLY A 186 -11.59 6.42 11.26
CA GLY A 186 -12.92 6.70 11.79
C GLY A 186 -14.03 5.82 11.23
N ILE A 187 -15.28 6.18 11.49
CA ILE A 187 -16.47 5.44 11.06
C ILE A 187 -17.39 6.40 10.30
N LEU A 188 -17.91 5.95 9.17
CA LEU A 188 -18.93 6.67 8.42
C LEU A 188 -20.29 6.00 8.62
N LYS A 189 -21.32 6.78 8.97
CA LYS A 189 -22.70 6.29 9.10
C LYS A 189 -23.66 7.16 8.28
N PRO A 190 -24.76 6.60 7.76
CA PRO A 190 -25.87 7.39 7.28
C PRO A 190 -26.35 8.39 8.34
N GLY A 191 -26.71 9.60 7.93
CA GLY A 191 -27.13 10.72 8.77
C GLY A 191 -25.97 11.58 9.32
N MET A 192 -24.71 11.18 9.12
CA MET A 192 -23.58 12.02 9.51
C MET A 192 -23.44 13.24 8.60
N ASN A 193 -23.02 14.37 9.17
CA ASN A 193 -22.60 15.54 8.41
C ASN A 193 -21.11 15.44 8.13
N VAL A 194 -20.75 15.36 6.85
CA VAL A 194 -19.37 15.29 6.40
C VAL A 194 -18.94 16.58 5.74
N THR A 195 -17.69 16.97 5.93
CA THR A 195 -17.04 18.12 5.29
C THR A 195 -16.01 17.62 4.28
N PHE A 196 -16.03 18.20 3.09
CA PHE A 196 -15.10 17.92 2.00
C PHE A 196 -14.03 19.00 1.93
N SER A 197 -12.77 18.62 2.06
CA SER A 197 -11.60 19.49 1.95
C SER A 197 -10.86 19.23 0.63
N PRO A 198 -10.33 20.28 -0.05
CA PRO A 198 -10.22 21.67 0.38
C PRO A 198 -11.45 22.56 0.09
N ALA A 199 -12.53 22.01 -0.49
CA ALA A 199 -13.71 22.82 -0.86
C ALA A 199 -14.46 23.44 0.34
N ASN A 200 -14.21 22.96 1.56
CA ASN A 200 -14.89 23.36 2.81
C ASN A 200 -16.42 23.30 2.71
N MET A 201 -16.93 22.30 1.99
CA MET A 201 -18.38 22.09 1.83
C MET A 201 -18.86 21.00 2.77
N THR A 202 -19.92 21.29 3.54
CA THR A 202 -20.52 20.34 4.48
C THR A 202 -21.88 19.87 4.00
N THR A 203 -22.13 18.57 4.10
CA THR A 203 -23.42 17.96 3.74
C THR A 203 -23.71 16.74 4.61
N GLU A 204 -24.99 16.41 4.72
CA GLU A 204 -25.46 15.15 5.29
C GLU A 204 -25.27 13.98 4.30
N VAL A 205 -24.86 12.84 4.83
CA VAL A 205 -24.78 11.55 4.12
C VAL A 205 -26.12 10.83 4.25
N LYS A 206 -26.78 10.52 3.13
CA LYS A 206 -28.08 9.83 3.10
C LYS A 206 -27.96 8.32 3.29
N SER A 207 -27.02 7.70 2.59
CA SER A 207 -26.82 6.26 2.60
C SER A 207 -25.35 5.95 2.35
N VAL A 208 -24.91 4.78 2.79
CA VAL A 208 -23.58 4.23 2.56
C VAL A 208 -23.77 2.84 1.97
N GLU A 209 -23.03 2.53 0.90
CA GLU A 209 -23.15 1.29 0.16
C GLU A 209 -21.76 0.71 -0.16
N MET A 210 -21.66 -0.62 -0.08
CA MET A 210 -20.50 -1.37 -0.53
C MET A 210 -20.99 -2.52 -1.41
N HIS A 211 -20.45 -2.63 -2.63
CA HIS A 211 -20.85 -3.66 -3.60
C HIS A 211 -22.38 -3.74 -3.83
N HIS A 212 -23.06 -2.59 -3.94
CA HIS A 212 -24.52 -2.46 -4.11
C HIS A 212 -25.37 -2.94 -2.92
N VAL A 213 -24.76 -3.13 -1.75
CA VAL A 213 -25.45 -3.46 -0.51
C VAL A 213 -25.35 -2.28 0.45
N ALA A 214 -26.49 -1.85 0.98
CA ALA A 214 -26.54 -0.78 1.98
C ALA A 214 -25.89 -1.22 3.29
N LEU A 215 -25.07 -0.34 3.87
CA LEU A 215 -24.38 -0.56 5.13
C LEU A 215 -24.94 0.34 6.23
N PRO A 216 -25.12 -0.17 7.46
CA PRO A 216 -25.48 0.66 8.61
C PRO A 216 -24.31 1.56 9.05
N GLU A 217 -23.09 1.11 8.84
CA GLU A 217 -21.85 1.87 9.05
C GLU A 217 -20.74 1.30 8.16
N ALA A 218 -19.78 2.14 7.81
CA ALA A 218 -18.55 1.77 7.13
C ALA A 218 -17.35 2.06 8.04
N VAL A 219 -16.45 1.09 8.13
CA VAL A 219 -15.29 1.11 9.02
C VAL A 219 -14.00 1.22 8.21
N PRO A 220 -12.85 1.55 8.84
CA PRO A 220 -11.60 1.70 8.12
C PRO A 220 -11.25 0.44 7.33
N GLY A 221 -10.87 0.60 6.07
CA GLY A 221 -10.58 -0.48 5.12
C GLY A 221 -11.70 -0.75 4.11
N ASP A 222 -12.94 -0.35 4.40
CA ASP A 222 -14.07 -0.54 3.49
C ASP A 222 -13.99 0.43 2.29
N ASN A 223 -14.21 -0.10 1.09
CA ASN A 223 -14.36 0.70 -0.12
C ASN A 223 -15.86 0.97 -0.34
N VAL A 224 -16.28 2.22 -0.11
CA VAL A 224 -17.70 2.58 -0.06
C VAL A 224 -18.05 3.68 -1.06
N GLY A 225 -19.26 3.61 -1.59
CA GLY A 225 -19.96 4.73 -2.18
C GLY A 225 -20.98 5.28 -1.19
N PHE A 226 -21.08 6.59 -1.03
CA PHE A 226 -22.05 7.17 -0.09
C PHE A 226 -22.84 8.32 -0.74
N ASN A 227 -24.16 8.34 -0.57
CA ASN A 227 -24.99 9.37 -1.17
C ASN A 227 -24.97 10.64 -0.32
N VAL A 228 -24.77 11.81 -0.95
CA VAL A 228 -24.76 13.11 -0.27
C VAL A 228 -25.87 14.04 -0.75
N LYS A 229 -26.40 14.87 0.15
CA LYS A 229 -27.44 15.85 -0.19
C LYS A 229 -26.84 17.11 -0.82
N ASN A 230 -27.59 17.76 -1.69
CA ASN A 230 -27.36 19.15 -2.13
C ASN A 230 -25.95 19.47 -2.68
N LEU A 231 -25.18 18.47 -3.11
CA LEU A 231 -23.90 18.64 -3.81
C LEU A 231 -24.01 18.16 -5.24
N SER A 232 -23.40 18.89 -6.16
CA SER A 232 -23.17 18.50 -7.54
C SER A 232 -21.86 17.74 -7.68
N VAL A 233 -21.76 16.88 -8.69
CA VAL A 233 -20.49 16.21 -9.06
C VAL A 233 -19.38 17.21 -9.43
N LYS A 234 -19.73 18.46 -9.75
CA LYS A 234 -18.75 19.52 -10.03
C LYS A 234 -18.12 20.12 -8.76
N ASP A 235 -18.77 19.98 -7.62
CA ASP A 235 -18.37 20.62 -6.36
C ASP A 235 -17.28 19.83 -5.64
N ILE A 236 -17.21 18.53 -5.92
CA ILE A 236 -16.28 17.59 -5.31
C ILE A 236 -15.58 16.74 -6.37
N ARG A 237 -14.34 16.34 -6.12
CA ARG A 237 -13.54 15.60 -7.11
C ARG A 237 -12.57 14.63 -6.43
N ARG A 238 -12.00 13.73 -7.24
CA ARG A 238 -10.86 12.88 -6.84
C ARG A 238 -9.76 13.71 -6.18
N GLY A 239 -9.18 13.16 -5.12
CA GLY A 239 -8.11 13.79 -4.34
C GLY A 239 -8.61 14.67 -3.19
N MET A 240 -9.90 15.03 -3.15
CA MET A 240 -10.50 15.65 -1.97
C MET A 240 -10.63 14.64 -0.83
N VAL A 241 -10.69 15.12 0.41
CA VAL A 241 -10.84 14.28 1.60
C VAL A 241 -12.15 14.64 2.30
N ALA A 242 -13.00 13.63 2.52
CA ALA A 242 -14.19 13.76 3.35
C ALA A 242 -13.88 13.38 4.80
N GLY A 243 -14.47 14.09 5.75
CA GLY A 243 -14.39 13.74 7.18
C GLY A 243 -15.58 14.27 7.96
N ASP A 244 -15.72 13.87 9.22
CA ASP A 244 -16.82 14.30 10.08
C ASP A 244 -16.72 15.80 10.34
N ALA A 245 -17.81 16.53 10.09
CA ALA A 245 -17.88 17.97 10.32
C ALA A 245 -17.73 18.37 11.80
N LYS A 246 -18.01 17.45 12.73
CA LYS A 246 -18.01 17.72 14.18
C LYS A 246 -16.76 17.24 14.91
N ASN A 247 -16.04 16.28 14.35
CA ASN A 247 -14.89 15.65 14.99
C ASN A 247 -13.66 15.80 14.11
N ASP A 248 -12.90 16.88 14.33
CA ASP A 248 -11.68 17.22 13.60
C ASP A 248 -11.88 17.16 12.07
N PRO A 249 -12.67 18.07 11.48
CA PRO A 249 -12.91 18.08 10.04
C PRO A 249 -11.61 18.31 9.27
N PRO A 250 -11.41 17.65 8.10
CA PRO A 250 -10.23 17.87 7.27
C PRO A 250 -10.19 19.32 6.80
N GLN A 251 -9.00 19.93 6.77
CA GLN A 251 -8.76 21.31 6.36
C GLN A 251 -7.81 21.37 5.16
N GLU A 252 -7.87 22.46 4.41
CA GLU A 252 -6.88 22.73 3.36
C GLU A 252 -5.50 22.97 3.98
N THR A 253 -4.46 22.58 3.27
CA THR A 253 -3.07 22.79 3.68
C THR A 253 -2.32 23.44 2.54
N GLU A 254 -1.85 24.67 2.76
CA GLU A 254 -1.06 25.42 1.78
C GLU A 254 0.42 25.04 1.85
N ASP A 255 0.97 24.96 3.07
CA ASP A 255 2.34 24.55 3.35
C ASP A 255 2.40 23.54 4.52
N PHE A 256 3.40 22.67 4.48
CA PHE A 256 3.68 21.72 5.55
C PHE A 256 5.15 21.34 5.54
N ASN A 257 5.67 21.04 6.73
CA ASN A 257 7.01 20.45 6.87
C ASN A 257 6.92 18.94 6.68
N ALA A 258 7.82 18.40 5.87
CA ALA A 258 7.94 16.96 5.65
C ALA A 258 9.39 16.50 5.71
N GLN A 259 9.59 15.32 6.29
CA GLN A 259 10.85 14.61 6.15
C GLN A 259 10.83 13.81 4.86
N VAL A 260 11.71 14.17 3.93
CA VAL A 260 11.81 13.50 2.62
C VAL A 260 13.09 12.68 2.54
N ILE A 261 12.99 11.47 2.00
CA ILE A 261 14.16 10.65 1.65
C ILE A 261 14.38 10.80 0.15
N ILE A 262 15.49 11.43 -0.22
CA ILE A 262 15.85 11.56 -1.63
C ILE A 262 16.35 10.21 -2.15
N LEU A 263 15.66 9.68 -3.16
CA LEU A 263 16.05 8.45 -3.86
C LEU A 263 17.06 8.76 -4.98
N ASN A 264 17.13 7.89 -5.99
CA ASN A 264 18.09 8.01 -7.08
C ASN A 264 17.68 9.13 -8.07
N HIS A 265 17.84 10.38 -7.65
CA HIS A 265 17.55 11.56 -8.46
C HIS A 265 18.78 11.95 -9.30
N PRO A 266 18.65 12.13 -10.63
CA PRO A 266 19.79 12.39 -11.51
C PRO A 266 20.37 13.81 -11.37
N GLY A 267 19.59 14.75 -10.85
CA GLY A 267 19.98 16.14 -10.67
C GLY A 267 20.17 16.53 -9.20
N GLN A 268 20.32 17.83 -8.97
CA GLN A 268 20.36 18.42 -7.63
C GLN A 268 18.99 18.99 -7.27
N ILE A 269 18.58 18.83 -6.01
CA ILE A 269 17.35 19.43 -5.49
C ILE A 269 17.73 20.70 -4.74
N HIS A 270 17.16 21.83 -5.16
CA HIS A 270 17.35 23.14 -4.53
C HIS A 270 16.00 23.67 -4.03
N ALA A 271 16.05 24.70 -3.17
CA ALA A 271 14.84 25.46 -2.84
C ALA A 271 14.19 25.99 -4.13
N GLY A 272 12.88 25.81 -4.22
CA GLY A 272 12.08 26.09 -5.40
C GLY A 272 11.92 24.93 -6.39
N TYR A 273 12.55 23.78 -6.15
CA TYR A 273 12.26 22.56 -6.91
C TYR A 273 10.76 22.22 -6.79
N ALA A 274 10.11 21.93 -7.92
CA ALA A 274 8.67 21.78 -8.01
C ALA A 274 8.26 20.38 -8.51
N PRO A 275 8.35 19.34 -7.68
CA PRO A 275 7.90 18.00 -8.04
C PRO A 275 6.37 17.89 -7.98
N VAL A 276 5.85 16.80 -8.55
CA VAL A 276 4.49 16.37 -8.25
C VAL A 276 4.50 15.53 -6.98
N LEU A 277 3.57 15.85 -6.07
CA LEU A 277 3.32 15.11 -4.85
C LEU A 277 2.09 14.22 -5.04
N ASP A 278 2.30 12.92 -4.94
CA ASP A 278 1.25 11.94 -4.77
C ASP A 278 0.98 11.75 -3.27
N CYS A 279 -0.25 12.06 -2.84
CA CYS A 279 -0.70 11.87 -1.46
C CYS A 279 -2.10 11.28 -1.50
N HIS A 280 -2.32 10.11 -0.88
CA HIS A 280 -3.57 9.36 -0.98
C HIS A 280 -4.07 9.23 -2.44
N THR A 281 -5.24 9.79 -2.74
CA THR A 281 -5.84 9.86 -4.08
C THR A 281 -5.54 11.17 -4.83
N ALA A 282 -4.85 12.11 -4.19
CA ALA A 282 -4.48 13.40 -4.76
C ALA A 282 -3.15 13.34 -5.51
N HIS A 283 -3.08 14.13 -6.59
CA HIS A 283 -1.92 14.28 -7.45
C HIS A 283 -1.76 15.77 -7.75
N ILE A 284 -0.84 16.43 -7.04
CA ILE A 284 -0.75 17.89 -7.02
C ILE A 284 0.71 18.32 -7.18
N ALA A 285 0.97 19.32 -8.01
CA ALA A 285 2.29 19.93 -8.09
C ALA A 285 2.57 20.72 -6.80
N CYS A 286 3.68 20.40 -6.13
CA CYS A 286 4.12 21.10 -4.92
C CYS A 286 5.47 21.78 -5.19
N LYS A 287 5.84 22.73 -4.35
CA LYS A 287 7.13 23.42 -4.41
C LYS A 287 7.87 23.25 -3.10
N PHE A 288 9.14 22.87 -3.15
CA PHE A 288 10.00 22.82 -1.99
C PHE A 288 10.39 24.26 -1.63
N ALA A 289 9.59 24.92 -0.80
CA ALA A 289 9.81 26.32 -0.44
C ALA A 289 11.16 26.53 0.26
N GLU A 290 11.46 25.68 1.24
CA GLU A 290 12.68 25.73 2.03
C GLU A 290 13.24 24.31 2.25
N LEU A 291 14.57 24.19 2.31
CA LEU A 291 15.27 22.98 2.74
C LEU A 291 15.80 23.21 4.16
N VAL A 292 15.01 22.86 5.16
CA VAL A 292 15.24 23.23 6.57
C VAL A 292 16.53 22.61 7.13
N SER A 293 16.70 21.30 6.97
CA SER A 293 17.89 20.61 7.48
C SER A 293 18.17 19.32 6.70
N LYS A 294 19.43 18.89 6.73
CA LYS A 294 19.84 17.59 6.21
C LYS A 294 19.99 16.62 7.37
N VAL A 295 19.16 15.59 7.40
CA VAL A 295 19.17 14.55 8.42
C VAL A 295 19.86 13.30 7.88
N ASP A 296 20.67 12.62 8.70
CA ASP A 296 21.20 11.30 8.33
C ASP A 296 20.04 10.29 8.37
N ARG A 297 19.93 9.47 7.33
CA ARG A 297 18.87 8.48 7.11
C ARG A 297 18.69 7.50 8.28
N ARG A 298 19.69 7.36 9.15
CA ARG A 298 19.67 6.44 10.31
C ARG A 298 19.32 7.09 11.65
N SER A 299 19.09 8.40 11.66
CA SER A 299 18.81 9.17 12.88
C SER A 299 17.35 9.09 13.29
#